data_AF-A0A917G220-F1
#
_entry.id   AF-A0A917G220-F1
#
_cell.length_a   1.000
_cell.length_b   1.000
_cell.length_c   1.000
_cell.angle_alpha   90.00
_cell.angle_beta   90.00
_cell.angle_gamma   90.00
#
_symmetry.space_group_name_H-M   'P 1'
#
loop_
_entity.id
_entity.type
_entity.pdbx_description
1 polymer ?
#
loop_
_entity_poly.entity_id
_entity_poly.type
_entity_poly.pdbx_seq_one_letter_code
_entity_poly.pdbx_strand_id
1 'polypeptide(L)' 'MSAMKQELLKVIEFPEEYVVVYDDSEEDWVAKFDKAWPEAREWAYHMVDIHNERRS' A
#
# COMPACT_ATOMS: atom_id res chain seq x y z
N MET A 1 12.53 8.00 -22.89
CA MET A 1 12.84 8.40 -21.51
C MET A 1 11.84 7.68 -20.64
N SER A 2 12.21 6.56 -20.01
CA SER A 2 11.34 5.96 -18.99
C SER A 2 11.30 6.95 -17.83
N ALA A 3 10.14 7.56 -17.61
CA ALA A 3 9.91 8.28 -16.37
C ALA A 3 10.27 7.31 -15.24
N MET A 4 11.18 7.72 -14.37
CA MET A 4 11.44 7.03 -13.11
C MET A 4 10.10 7.05 -12.37
N LYS A 5 9.32 5.98 -12.52
CA LYS A 5 8.03 5.83 -11.88
C LYS A 5 8.36 5.82 -10.39
N GLN A 6 7.93 6.84 -9.65
CA GLN A 6 8.19 6.89 -8.22
C GLN A 6 7.54 5.66 -7.60
N GLU A 7 8.35 4.69 -7.18
CA GLU A 7 7.90 3.43 -6.56
C GLU A 7 7.52 3.68 -5.09
N LEU A 8 6.62 4.62 -4.87
CA LEU A 8 6.05 4.85 -3.54
C LEU A 8 4.90 3.87 -3.32
N LEU A 9 4.86 3.28 -2.13
CA LEU A 9 3.70 2.49 -1.75
C LEU A 9 2.50 3.40 -1.50
N LYS A 10 1.32 2.86 -1.75
CA LYS A 10 0.02 3.50 -1.48
C LYS A 10 -0.98 2.45 -1.02
N VAL A 11 -1.97 2.88 -0.23
CA VAL A 11 -3.07 2.03 0.21
C VAL A 11 -4.29 2.30 -0.68
N ILE A 12 -4.83 1.24 -1.28
CA ILE A 12 -6.16 1.24 -1.90
C ILE A 12 -7.13 0.59 -0.91
N GLU A 13 -8.23 1.27 -0.64
CA GLU A 13 -9.27 0.78 0.26
C GLU A 13 -10.40 0.12 -0.52
N PHE A 14 -10.64 -1.16 -0.26
CA PHE A 14 -11.76 -1.94 -0.77
C PHE A 14 -12.80 -2.18 0.33
N PRO A 15 -14.00 -2.69 0.02
CA PRO A 15 -15.03 -2.94 1.02
C PRO A 15 -14.58 -3.90 2.14
N GLU A 16 -13.79 -4.92 1.80
CA GLU A 16 -13.41 -6.01 2.72
C GLU A 16 -11.93 -5.95 3.14
N GLU A 17 -11.09 -5.18 2.45
CA GLU A 17 -9.65 -5.18 2.69
C GLU A 17 -8.97 -3.83 2.41
N TYR A 18 -7.78 -3.66 2.99
CA TYR A 18 -6.80 -2.65 2.59
C TYR A 18 -5.71 -3.33 1.76
N VAL A 19 -5.43 -2.79 0.58
CA VAL A 19 -4.42 -3.35 -0.34
C VAL A 19 -3.29 -2.34 -0.48
N VAL A 20 -2.07 -2.75 -0.20
CA VAL A 20 -0.85 -1.94 -0.38
C VAL A 20 -0.25 -2.30 -1.73
N VAL A 21 -0.02 -1.30 -2.59
CA VAL A 21 0.43 -1.47 -3.98
C VAL A 21 1.56 -0.48 -4.32
N TYR A 22 2.37 -0.80 -5.33
CA TYR A 22 3.34 0.15 -5.92
C TYR A 22 2.70 1.06 -6.99
N ASP A 23 1.64 0.59 -7.65
CA ASP A 23 0.99 1.30 -8.76
C ASP A 23 -0.54 1.29 -8.62
N ASP A 24 -1.26 2.07 -9.43
CA ASP A 24 -2.73 2.20 -9.33
C ASP A 24 -3.50 0.91 -9.67
N SER A 25 -2.79 -0.18 -10.00
CA SER A 25 -3.37 -1.49 -10.24
C SER A 25 -3.32 -2.37 -8.98
N GLU A 26 -4.47 -2.93 -8.60
CA GLU A 26 -4.55 -3.93 -7.52
C GLU A 26 -3.75 -5.21 -7.86
N GLU A 27 -3.53 -5.48 -9.15
CA GLU A 27 -2.75 -6.65 -9.59
C GLU A 27 -1.27 -6.58 -9.15
N ASP A 28 -0.77 -5.39 -8.84
CA ASP A 28 0.58 -5.14 -8.33
C ASP A 28 0.63 -5.00 -6.80
N TRP A 29 -0.18 -5.81 -6.09
CA TRP A 29 -0.25 -5.78 -4.64
C TRP A 29 1.01 -6.34 -3.97
N VAL A 30 1.38 -5.70 -2.86
CA VAL A 30 2.51 -6.04 -1.98
C VAL A 30 1.99 -6.69 -0.70
N ALA A 31 0.87 -6.19 -0.17
CA ALA A 31 0.21 -6.76 0.98
C ALA A 31 -1.32 -6.52 0.93
N LYS A 32 -2.08 -7.43 1.54
CA LYS A 32 -3.53 -7.33 1.72
C LYS A 32 -3.87 -7.51 3.19
N PHE A 33 -4.75 -6.67 3.72
CA PHE A 33 -5.16 -6.68 5.13
C PHE A 33 -6.68 -6.71 5.22
N ASP A 34 -7.22 -7.81 5.74
CA ASP A 34 -8.65 -8.03 5.93
C ASP A 34 -9.22 -7.07 7.01
N LYS A 35 -10.28 -6.33 6.68
CA LYS A 35 -10.94 -5.38 7.60
C LYS A 35 -11.63 -6.05 8.79
N ALA A 36 -11.82 -7.37 8.77
CA ALA A 36 -12.23 -8.14 9.95
C ALA A 36 -11.21 -8.05 11.08
N TRP A 37 -9.94 -7.75 10.77
CA TRP A 37 -8.91 -7.49 11.77
C TRP A 37 -8.92 -6.01 12.19
N PRO A 38 -9.16 -5.68 13.49
CA PRO A 38 -9.31 -4.29 13.93
C PRO A 38 -8.12 -3.38 13.60
N GLU A 39 -6.92 -3.93 13.61
CA GLU A 39 -5.68 -3.21 13.35
C GLU A 39 -5.32 -3.15 11.85
N ALA A 40 -6.07 -3.78 10.96
CA ALA A 40 -5.75 -3.87 9.52
C ALA A 40 -5.43 -2.52 8.87
N ARG A 41 -6.21 -1.50 9.22
CA ARG A 41 -5.98 -0.13 8.73
C ARG A 41 -4.61 0.38 9.18
N GLU A 42 -4.34 0.34 10.47
CA GLU A 42 -3.09 0.87 11.03
C GLU A 42 -1.88 0.20 10.39
N TRP A 43 -1.92 -1.13 10.23
CA TRP A 43 -0.83 -1.88 9.62
C TRP A 43 -0.61 -1.53 8.14
N ALA A 44 -1.69 -1.38 7.36
CA ALA A 44 -1.59 -1.02 5.95
C ALA A 44 -0.93 0.35 5.77
N TYR A 45 -1.35 1.36 6.54
CA TYR A 45 -0.77 2.70 6.47
C TYR A 45 0.65 2.77 7.04
N HIS A 46 0.92 2.06 8.14
CA HIS A 46 2.26 2.04 8.72
C HIS A 46 3.31 1.43 7.77
N MET A 47 2.93 0.41 6.99
CA MET A 47 3.81 -0.16 5.97
C MET A 47 4.16 0.86 4.88
N VAL A 48 3.18 1.65 4.44
CA VAL A 48 3.39 2.73 3.47
C VAL A 48 4.33 3.79 4.03
N ASP A 49 4.10 4.23 5.26
CA ASP A 49 4.92 5.25 5.92
C ASP A 49 6.38 4.80 6.04
N ILE A 50 6.64 3.60 6.59
CA ILE A 50 8.01 3.08 6.74
C ILE A 50 8.73 2.99 5.39
N HIS A 51 8.06 2.48 4.34
CA HIS A 51 8.69 2.31 3.04
C HIS A 51 9.04 3.65 2.40
N ASN A 52 8.09 4.58 2.42
CA ASN A 52 8.22 5.87 1.73
C ASN A 52 9.16 6.81 2.50
N GLU A 53 9.16 6.79 3.83
CA GLU A 53 10.13 7.53 4.65
C GLU A 53 11.57 7.07 4.40
N ARG A 54 11.80 5.75 4.24
CA ARG A 54 13.14 5.21 3.94
C ARG A 54 13.68 5.61 2.56
N ARG A 55 12.85 6.14 1.67
CA ARG A 55 13.25 6.61 0.33
C ARG A 55 13.45 8.13 0.26
N SER A 56 13.08 8.87 1.31
CA SER A 56 13.19 10.33 1.40
C SER A 56 14.57 10.75 1.93
#